data_AF-A0A6N9PW49-F1
#
_entry.id   AF-A0A6N9PW49-F1
#
_cell.length_a   1.000
_cell.length_b   1.000
_cell.length_c   1.000
_cell.angle_alpha   90.00
_cell.angle_beta   90.00
_cell.angle_gamma   90.00
#
_symmetry.space_group_name_H-M   'P 1'
#
loop_
_entity.id
_entity.type
_entity.pdbx_description
1 polymer ?
#
loop_
_entity_poly.entity_id
_entity_poly.type
_entity_poly.pdbx_seq_one_letter_code
_entity_poly.pdbx_strand_id
1 'polypeptide(L)'
;MTFMDKVYTLRTEVRSDGETLYFISFTDGQGEFYDLEVSEPFFVEFRQMERKNRNLQQSNWRHQEASDVWDETLYNRAFRVPKSVEELIFDAEQQELLTKAIAALPEIQRRRFLLYHEYDFNYRQIAEIEHCRPQSIRHSVIRAREKIKAEIEKYRAG
;
A
#
# COMPACT_ATOMS: atom_id res chain seq x y z
N MET A 1 12.18 -30.39 4.84
CA MET A 1 11.41 -31.27 5.74
C MET A 1 10.12 -30.56 6.10
N THR A 2 8.99 -31.01 5.55
CA THR A 2 7.69 -30.56 6.03
C THR A 2 7.48 -31.15 7.42
N PHE A 3 7.30 -30.30 8.43
CA PHE A 3 7.03 -30.67 9.82
C PHE A 3 5.68 -31.40 10.03
N MET A 4 5.12 -31.99 8.97
CA MET A 4 3.83 -32.70 8.93
C MET A 4 3.96 -34.21 9.10
N ASP A 5 5.18 -34.76 9.08
CA ASP A 5 5.38 -36.20 9.24
C ASP A 5 5.34 -36.55 10.71
N LYS A 6 4.20 -37.08 11.15
CA LYS A 6 4.09 -37.68 12.49
C LYS A 6 5.10 -38.83 12.56
N VAL A 7 6.04 -38.75 13.49
CA VAL A 7 7.05 -39.80 13.74
C VAL A 7 6.47 -40.94 14.59
N TYR A 8 5.17 -40.88 14.89
CA TYR A 8 4.46 -41.84 15.73
C TYR A 8 3.05 -42.11 15.22
N THR A 9 2.53 -43.28 15.57
CA THR A 9 1.20 -43.77 15.25
C THR A 9 0.46 -44.18 16.52
N LEU A 10 -0.79 -43.74 16.64
CA LEU A 10 -1.68 -44.07 17.75
C LEU A 10 -2.66 -45.14 17.28
N ARG A 11 -2.76 -46.25 18.04
CA ARG A 11 -3.74 -47.30 17.76
C ARG A 11 -4.51 -47.66 19.02
N THR A 12 -5.71 -48.19 18.80
CA THR A 12 -6.62 -48.62 19.85
C THR A 12 -7.11 -50.00 19.47
N GLU A 13 -6.97 -50.95 20.38
CA GLU A 13 -7.43 -52.33 20.18
C GLU A 13 -8.51 -52.63 21.21
N VAL A 14 -9.65 -53.12 20.75
CA VAL A 14 -10.73 -53.56 21.63
C VAL A 14 -10.59 -55.07 21.78
N ARG A 15 -10.33 -55.50 23.01
CA ARG A 15 -10.18 -56.90 23.36
C ARG A 15 -11.55 -57.55 23.52
N SER A 16 -11.60 -58.87 23.37
CA SER A 16 -12.83 -59.68 23.32
C SER A 16 -13.71 -59.58 24.57
N ASP A 17 -13.13 -59.15 25.68
CA ASP A 17 -13.71 -58.89 27.00
C ASP A 17 -14.28 -57.47 27.15
N GLY A 18 -14.13 -56.61 26.14
CA GLY A 18 -14.61 -55.23 26.13
C GLY A 18 -13.58 -54.21 26.66
N GLU A 19 -12.40 -54.66 27.08
CA GLU A 19 -11.32 -53.75 27.48
C GLU A 19 -10.66 -53.12 26.27
N THR A 20 -10.40 -51.81 26.36
CA THR A 20 -9.75 -51.05 25.29
C THR A 20 -8.28 -50.82 25.64
N LEU A 21 -7.38 -51.35 24.83
CA LEU A 21 -5.94 -51.16 24.96
C LEU A 21 -5.48 -50.03 24.04
N TYR A 22 -4.57 -49.22 24.56
CA TYR A 22 -4.07 -48.02 23.87
C TYR A 22 -2.58 -48.19 23.61
N PHE A 23 -2.16 -47.97 22.36
CA PHE A 23 -0.75 -48.09 22.00
C PHE A 23 -0.23 -46.85 21.28
N ILE A 24 1.04 -46.57 21.52
CA ILE A 24 1.83 -45.57 20.81
C ILE A 24 3.02 -46.27 20.19
N SER A 25 3.08 -46.23 18.87
CA SER A 25 4.20 -46.77 18.10
C SER A 25 5.01 -45.63 17.51
N PHE A 26 6.33 -45.72 17.54
CA PHE A 26 7.21 -44.72 16.94
C PHE A 26 8.55 -45.34 16.56
N THR A 27 9.22 -44.70 15.60
CA THR A 27 10.59 -45.07 15.22
C THR A 27 11.56 -44.12 15.93
N ASP A 28 12.58 -44.64 16.58
CA ASP A 28 13.59 -43.81 17.23
C ASP A 28 14.54 -43.16 16.22
N GLY A 29 15.47 -42.33 16.70
CA GLY A 29 16.48 -41.68 15.84
C GLY A 29 17.51 -42.63 15.23
N GLN A 30 17.51 -43.91 15.63
CA GLN A 30 18.38 -44.98 15.11
C GLN A 30 17.64 -45.88 14.10
N GLY A 31 16.33 -45.71 13.92
CA GLY A 31 15.50 -46.49 12.99
C GLY A 31 14.81 -47.70 13.62
N GLU A 32 14.95 -47.92 14.93
CA GLU A 32 14.30 -49.01 15.65
C GLU A 32 12.83 -48.68 15.95
N PHE A 33 11.96 -49.66 15.76
CA PHE A 33 10.51 -49.51 15.96
C PHE A 33 10.11 -49.91 17.37
N TYR A 34 9.49 -48.99 18.08
CA TYR A 34 8.94 -49.22 19.41
C TYR A 34 7.43 -49.21 19.35
N ASP A 35 6.83 -50.07 20.16
CA ASP A 35 5.39 -50.25 20.24
C ASP A 35 4.98 -50.42 21.70
N LEU A 36 4.50 -49.32 22.29
CA LEU A 36 4.29 -49.20 23.73
C LEU A 36 2.81 -49.21 24.04
N GLU A 37 2.39 -50.13 24.92
CA GLU A 37 1.10 -50.05 25.58
C GLU A 37 1.13 -48.92 26.62
N VAL A 38 0.13 -48.06 26.59
CA VAL A 38 0.01 -46.90 27.48
C VAL A 38 -1.33 -46.92 28.21
N SER A 39 -1.37 -46.26 29.36
CA SER A 39 -2.62 -46.12 30.10
C SER A 39 -3.61 -45.20 29.36
N GLU A 40 -4.91 -45.46 29.53
CA GLU A 40 -5.99 -44.63 28.96
C GLU A 40 -5.82 -43.13 29.28
N PRO A 41 -5.54 -42.71 30.53
CA PRO A 41 -5.40 -41.29 30.84
C PRO A 41 -4.25 -40.64 30.06
N PHE A 42 -3.14 -41.35 29.89
CA PHE A 42 -2.00 -40.87 29.12
C PHE A 42 -2.35 -40.73 27.63
N PHE A 43 -3.04 -41.73 27.06
CA PHE A 43 -3.47 -41.70 25.67
C PHE A 43 -4.43 -40.54 25.36
N VAL A 44 -5.39 -40.28 26.26
CA VAL A 44 -6.36 -39.19 26.11
C VAL A 44 -5.67 -37.83 26.17
N GLU A 45 -4.74 -37.62 27.11
CA GLU A 45 -3.96 -36.38 27.19
C GLU A 45 -3.09 -36.18 25.94
N PHE A 46 -2.45 -37.25 25.46
CA PHE A 46 -1.64 -37.20 24.24
C PHE A 46 -2.48 -36.80 23.01
N ARG A 47 -3.71 -37.32 22.90
CA ARG A 47 -4.67 -36.94 21.85
C ARG A 47 -5.12 -35.48 21.97
N GLN A 48 -5.30 -34.96 23.18
CA GLN A 48 -5.61 -33.55 23.38
C GLN A 48 -4.46 -32.65 22.96
N MET A 49 -3.22 -33.04 23.28
CA MET A 49 -2.02 -32.33 22.85
C MET A 49 -1.90 -32.28 21.32
N GLU A 50 -2.14 -33.39 20.60
CA GLU A 50 -2.15 -33.40 19.13
C GLU A 50 -3.14 -32.37 18.56
N ARG A 51 -4.34 -32.28 19.14
CA ARG A 51 -5.36 -31.32 18.71
C ARG A 51 -4.91 -29.88 18.94
N LYS A 52 -4.33 -29.58 20.11
CA LYS A 52 -3.80 -28.25 20.43
C LYS A 52 -2.67 -27.85 19.46
N ASN A 53 -1.74 -28.77 19.18
CA ASN A 53 -0.66 -28.53 18.23
C ASN A 53 -1.20 -28.27 16.82
N ARG A 54 -2.17 -29.05 16.34
CA ARG A 54 -2.81 -28.80 15.04
C ARG A 54 -3.47 -27.42 14.97
N ASN A 55 -4.14 -27.02 16.05
CA ASN A 55 -4.78 -25.70 16.12
C ASN A 55 -3.75 -24.57 16.09
N LEU A 56 -2.64 -24.69 16.84
CA LEU A 56 -1.53 -23.73 16.82
C LEU A 56 -0.90 -23.63 15.43
N GLN A 57 -0.65 -24.75 14.77
CA GLN A 57 -0.12 -24.77 13.41
C GLN A 57 -1.07 -24.12 12.41
N GLN A 58 -2.36 -24.39 12.51
CA GLN A 58 -3.35 -23.77 11.63
C GLN A 58 -3.52 -22.27 11.92
N SER A 59 -3.41 -21.87 13.19
CA SER A 59 -3.36 -20.46 13.60
C SER A 59 -2.13 -19.79 13.00
N ASN A 60 -0.95 -20.38 13.17
CA ASN A 60 0.29 -19.88 12.58
C ASN A 60 0.18 -19.80 11.06
N TRP A 61 -0.38 -20.78 10.37
CA TRP A 61 -0.59 -20.71 8.92
C TRP A 61 -1.52 -19.55 8.51
N ARG A 62 -2.59 -19.28 9.27
CA ARG A 62 -3.51 -18.16 9.01
C ARG A 62 -2.92 -16.80 9.35
N HIS A 63 -2.00 -16.75 10.32
CA HIS A 63 -1.34 -15.54 10.81
C HIS A 63 0.10 -15.39 10.32
N GLN A 64 0.60 -16.33 9.52
CA GLN A 64 1.82 -16.19 8.78
C GLN A 64 1.50 -15.11 7.77
N GLU A 65 1.94 -13.90 8.06
CA GLU A 65 1.97 -12.83 7.09
C GLU A 65 2.81 -13.37 5.92
N ALA A 66 2.12 -13.87 4.90
CA ALA A 66 2.67 -13.96 3.56
C ALA A 66 2.84 -12.52 3.09
N SER A 67 3.82 -11.84 3.68
CA SER A 67 4.25 -10.51 3.27
C SER A 67 5.03 -10.67 1.97
N ASP A 68 4.36 -11.18 0.93
CA ASP A 68 4.76 -11.00 -0.47
C ASP A 68 4.41 -9.56 -0.87
N VAL A 69 4.83 -8.60 -0.03
CA VAL A 69 4.69 -7.17 -0.27
C VAL A 69 5.89 -6.78 -1.12
N TRP A 70 5.80 -7.07 -2.40
CA TRP A 70 6.75 -6.57 -3.40
C TRP A 70 6.39 -5.13 -3.76
N ASP A 71 7.37 -4.35 -4.21
CA ASP A 71 7.18 -2.94 -4.61
C ASP A 71 6.00 -2.75 -5.57
N GLU A 72 5.73 -3.70 -6.48
CA GLU A 72 4.57 -3.68 -7.38
C GLU A 72 3.22 -3.77 -6.66
N THR A 73 3.12 -4.56 -5.58
CA THR A 73 1.89 -4.67 -4.79
C THR A 73 1.65 -3.43 -3.92
N LEU A 74 2.72 -2.76 -3.48
CA LEU A 74 2.66 -1.45 -2.83
C LEU A 74 2.26 -0.36 -3.82
N TYR A 75 2.84 -0.37 -5.02
CA TYR A 75 2.55 0.55 -6.10
C TYR A 75 1.07 0.51 -6.50
N ASN A 76 0.49 -0.67 -6.63
CA ASN A 76 -0.94 -0.85 -6.96
C ASN A 76 -1.90 -0.46 -5.83
N ARG A 77 -1.42 -0.43 -4.57
CA ARG A 77 -2.21 -0.03 -3.39
C ARG A 77 -2.00 1.43 -2.99
N ALA A 78 -1.04 2.12 -3.59
CA ALA A 78 -0.75 3.51 -3.27
C ALA A 78 -1.88 4.41 -3.77
N PHE A 79 -2.48 5.18 -2.86
CA PHE A 79 -3.50 6.20 -3.19
C PHE A 79 -2.96 7.29 -4.13
N ARG A 80 -1.64 7.47 -4.16
CA ARG A 80 -0.92 8.30 -5.13
C ARG A 80 0.26 7.51 -5.66
N VAL A 81 0.20 7.20 -6.94
CA VAL A 81 1.32 6.62 -7.68
C VAL A 81 2.45 7.66 -7.71
N PRO A 82 3.68 7.32 -7.29
CA PRO A 82 4.80 8.24 -7.42
C PRO A 82 5.04 8.52 -8.90
N LYS A 83 5.21 9.80 -9.26
CA LYS A 83 5.46 10.22 -10.64
C LYS A 83 6.74 9.57 -11.16
N SER A 84 6.74 9.18 -12.43
CA SER A 84 7.95 8.66 -13.07
C SER A 84 9.02 9.76 -13.18
N VAL A 85 10.27 9.36 -13.41
CA VAL A 85 11.36 10.34 -13.59
C VAL A 85 11.08 11.25 -14.79
N GLU A 86 10.54 10.69 -15.88
CA GLU A 86 10.12 11.43 -17.07
C GLU A 86 9.00 12.42 -16.76
N GLU A 87 8.01 12.02 -15.97
CA GLU A 87 6.92 12.92 -15.54
C GLU A 87 7.44 14.07 -14.67
N LEU A 88 8.39 13.81 -13.77
CA LEU A 88 9.02 14.85 -12.95
C LEU A 88 9.82 15.84 -13.80
N ILE A 89 10.56 15.36 -14.80
CA ILE A 89 11.31 16.21 -15.73
C ILE A 89 10.32 17.07 -16.54
N PHE A 90 9.24 16.47 -17.04
CA PHE A 90 8.21 17.20 -17.78
C PHE A 90 7.54 18.28 -16.93
N ASP A 91 7.20 17.98 -15.68
CA ASP A 91 6.62 18.95 -14.76
C ASP A 91 7.56 20.14 -14.51
N ALA A 92 8.85 19.86 -14.29
CA ALA A 92 9.86 20.88 -14.07
C ALA A 92 10.01 21.81 -15.29
N GLU A 93 10.01 21.23 -16.50
CA GLU A 93 10.05 21.97 -17.76
C GLU A 93 8.80 22.84 -17.95
N GLN A 94 7.60 22.28 -17.72
CA GLN A 94 6.34 23.05 -17.77
C GLN A 94 6.33 24.19 -16.76
N GLN A 95 6.84 23.96 -15.55
CA GLN A 95 6.93 24.99 -14.51
C GLN A 95 7.90 26.11 -14.91
N GLU A 96 9.04 25.77 -15.50
CA GLU A 96 10.00 26.77 -15.99
C GLU A 96 9.39 27.63 -17.10
N LEU A 97 8.68 27.01 -18.05
CA LEU A 97 7.97 27.70 -19.13
C LEU A 97 6.89 28.65 -18.60
N LEU A 98 6.08 28.19 -17.65
CA LEU A 98 5.08 29.02 -16.99
C LEU A 98 5.72 30.21 -16.29
N THR A 99 6.83 29.98 -15.58
CA THR A 99 7.55 31.04 -14.86
C THR A 99 8.08 32.10 -15.84
N LYS A 100 8.66 31.67 -16.96
CA LYS A 100 9.13 32.56 -18.04
C LYS A 100 7.98 33.35 -18.67
N ALA A 101 6.85 32.69 -18.97
CA ALA A 101 5.68 33.33 -19.55
C ALA A 101 5.07 34.39 -18.61
N ILE A 102 5.01 34.12 -17.30
CA ILE A 102 4.56 35.07 -16.29
C ILE A 102 5.54 36.24 -16.15
N ALA A 103 6.84 35.98 -16.20
CA ALA A 103 7.87 37.03 -16.12
C ALA A 103 7.84 37.97 -17.33
N ALA A 104 7.46 37.47 -18.51
CA ALA A 104 7.33 38.27 -19.73
C ALA A 104 6.07 39.17 -19.77
N LEU A 105 5.12 38.99 -18.84
CA LEU A 105 3.93 39.84 -18.76
C LEU A 105 4.28 41.28 -18.32
N PRO A 106 3.54 42.29 -18.80
CA PRO A 106 3.62 43.64 -18.26
C PRO A 106 3.38 43.63 -16.75
N GLU A 107 4.10 44.48 -16.01
CA GLU A 107 4.11 44.46 -14.54
C GLU A 107 2.70 44.50 -13.91
N ILE A 108 1.81 45.35 -14.44
CA ILE A 108 0.42 45.46 -13.98
C ILE A 108 -0.37 44.17 -14.24
N GLN A 109 -0.17 43.53 -15.39
CA GLN A 109 -0.84 42.28 -15.74
C GLN A 109 -0.32 41.13 -14.87
N ARG A 110 0.99 41.04 -14.68
CA ARG A 110 1.65 40.07 -13.83
C ARG A 110 1.17 40.17 -12.38
N ARG A 111 1.22 41.38 -11.79
CA ARG A 111 0.78 41.62 -10.40
C ARG A 111 -0.67 41.18 -10.18
N ARG A 112 -1.59 41.61 -11.06
CA ARG A 112 -3.01 41.24 -10.95
C ARG A 112 -3.25 39.75 -11.15
N PHE A 113 -2.49 39.12 -12.05
CA PHE A 113 -2.56 37.67 -12.28
C PHE A 113 -2.11 36.87 -11.06
N LEU A 114 -0.98 37.23 -10.45
CA LEU A 114 -0.48 36.60 -9.23
C LEU A 114 -1.43 36.81 -8.05
N LEU A 115 -1.92 38.05 -7.83
CA LEU A 115 -2.88 38.33 -6.76
C LEU A 115 -4.14 37.46 -6.86
N TYR A 116 -4.60 37.17 -8.09
CA TYR A 116 -5.79 36.34 -8.29
C TYR A 116 -5.52 34.83 -8.19
N HIS A 117 -4.40 34.33 -8.71
CA HIS A 117 -4.13 32.89 -8.82
C HIS A 117 -3.23 32.31 -7.72
N GLU A 118 -2.35 33.11 -7.11
CA GLU A 118 -1.41 32.67 -6.07
C GLU A 118 -1.87 33.10 -4.67
N TYR A 119 -2.48 34.28 -4.56
CA TYR A 119 -2.92 34.85 -3.28
C TYR A 119 -4.45 34.80 -3.07
N ASP A 120 -5.19 34.15 -3.97
CA ASP A 120 -6.65 33.96 -3.91
C ASP A 120 -7.49 35.24 -3.70
N PHE A 121 -6.99 36.42 -4.09
CA PHE A 121 -7.76 37.65 -4.01
C PHE A 121 -8.83 37.71 -5.09
N ASN A 122 -10.02 38.18 -4.72
CA ASN A 122 -11.10 38.43 -5.67
C ASN A 122 -10.90 39.78 -6.40
N TYR A 123 -11.51 39.94 -7.59
CA TYR A 123 -11.37 41.15 -8.41
C TYR A 123 -11.72 42.44 -7.68
N ARG A 124 -12.66 42.38 -6.73
CA ARG A 124 -13.06 43.54 -5.90
C ARG A 124 -11.97 43.93 -4.91
N GLN A 125 -11.35 42.96 -4.24
CA GLN A 125 -10.26 43.21 -3.28
C GLN A 125 -9.03 43.78 -3.99
N ILE A 126 -8.67 43.24 -5.15
CA ILE A 126 -7.57 43.77 -5.97
C ILE A 126 -7.88 45.20 -6.45
N ALA A 127 -9.13 45.46 -6.83
CA ALA A 127 -9.57 46.78 -7.25
C ALA A 127 -9.52 47.81 -6.11
N GLU A 128 -9.84 47.40 -4.89
CA GLU A 128 -9.69 48.24 -3.69
C GLU A 128 -8.22 48.57 -3.41
N ILE A 129 -7.32 47.58 -3.48
CA ILE A 129 -5.88 47.74 -3.30
C ILE A 129 -5.28 48.70 -4.33
N GLU A 130 -5.71 48.60 -5.59
CA GLU A 130 -5.17 49.41 -6.69
C GLU A 130 -5.98 50.67 -7.01
N HIS A 131 -7.01 50.98 -6.21
CA HIS A 131 -7.95 52.08 -6.43
C HIS A 131 -8.51 52.13 -7.87
N CYS A 132 -8.80 50.96 -8.43
CA CYS A 132 -9.26 50.77 -9.81
C CYS A 132 -10.69 50.21 -9.85
N ARG A 133 -11.31 50.18 -11.04
CA ARG A 133 -12.60 49.48 -11.22
C ARG A 133 -12.36 47.96 -11.27
N PRO A 134 -13.20 47.13 -10.61
CA PRO A 134 -13.10 45.66 -10.67
C PRO A 134 -13.12 45.10 -12.09
N GLN A 135 -13.88 45.74 -12.98
CA GLN A 135 -13.94 45.36 -14.39
C GLN A 135 -12.58 45.47 -15.08
N SER A 136 -11.80 46.52 -14.77
CA SER A 136 -10.45 46.72 -15.32
C SER A 136 -9.47 45.64 -14.86
N ILE A 137 -9.60 45.18 -13.60
CA ILE A 137 -8.82 44.05 -13.08
C ILE A 137 -9.18 42.78 -13.87
N ARG A 138 -10.48 42.47 -14.01
CA ARG A 138 -10.96 41.29 -14.74
C ARG A 138 -10.41 41.24 -16.18
N HIS A 139 -10.51 42.34 -16.91
CA HIS A 139 -9.96 42.42 -18.28
C HIS A 139 -8.44 42.24 -18.31
N SER A 140 -7.72 42.77 -17.31
CA SER A 140 -6.28 42.63 -17.19
C SER A 140 -5.86 41.17 -16.95
N VAL A 141 -6.56 40.47 -16.05
CA VAL A 141 -6.28 39.05 -15.74
C VAL A 141 -6.61 38.15 -16.93
N ILE A 142 -7.73 38.39 -17.62
CA ILE A 142 -8.08 37.64 -18.84
C ILE A 142 -6.99 37.80 -19.91
N ARG A 143 -6.54 39.03 -20.19
CA ARG A 143 -5.46 39.28 -21.16
C ARG A 143 -4.13 38.63 -20.75
N ALA A 144 -3.80 38.65 -19.46
CA ALA A 144 -2.62 37.97 -18.94
C ALA A 144 -2.69 36.46 -19.21
N ARG A 145 -3.85 35.84 -18.95
CA ARG A 145 -4.09 34.42 -19.19
C ARG A 145 -4.00 34.06 -20.67
N GLU A 146 -4.57 34.87 -21.55
CA GLU A 146 -4.50 34.66 -23.01
C GLU A 146 -3.06 34.70 -23.52
N LYS A 147 -2.25 35.63 -23.03
CA LYS A 147 -0.82 35.71 -23.38
C LYS A 147 -0.04 34.51 -22.91
N ILE A 148 -0.22 34.09 -21.66
CA ILE A 148 0.44 32.88 -21.12
C ILE A 148 0.03 31.66 -21.96
N LYS A 149 -1.26 31.52 -22.28
CA LYS A 149 -1.74 30.41 -23.11
C LYS A 149 -1.11 30.40 -24.49
N ALA A 150 -1.00 31.56 -25.15
CA ALA A 150 -0.38 31.68 -26.46
C ALA A 150 1.10 31.28 -26.44
N GLU A 151 1.85 31.65 -25.40
CA GLU A 151 3.25 31.23 -25.26
C GLU A 151 3.40 29.72 -25.04
N ILE A 152 2.50 29.11 -24.26
CA ILE A 152 2.49 27.65 -24.06
C ILE A 152 2.10 26.93 -25.36
N GLU A 153 1.12 27.43 -26.11
CA GLU A 153 0.71 26.84 -27.39
C GLU A 153 1.83 26.92 -28.43
N LYS A 154 2.62 28.00 -28.47
CA LYS A 154 3.82 28.09 -29.31
C LYS A 154 4.84 27.01 -28.96
N TYR A 155 5.08 26.79 -27.66
CA TYR A 155 6.01 25.75 -27.20
C TYR A 155 5.56 24.35 -27.60
N ARG A 156 4.25 24.08 -27.59
CA ARG A 156 3.70 22.77 -27.98
C ARG A 156 3.69 22.52 -29.49
N ALA A 157 3.77 23.58 -30.30
CA ALA A 157 3.70 23.51 -31.75
C ALA A 157 5.07 23.48 -32.44
N GLY A 158 6.15 23.83 -31.72
CA GLY A 158 7.53 23.75 -32.18
C GLY A 158 8.18 22.45 -31.75
#